data_AF-A0AAV4I7J6-F1
#
_entry.id   AF-A0AAV4I7J6-F1
#
_cell.length_a   1.000
_cell.length_b   1.000
_cell.length_c   1.000
_cell.angle_alpha   90.00
_cell.angle_beta   90.00
_cell.angle_gamma   90.00
#
_symmetry.space_group_name_H-M   'P 1'
#
loop_
_entity.id
_entity.type
_entity.pdbx_description
1 polymer ?
#
loop_
_entity_poly.entity_id
_entity_poly.type
_entity_poly.pdbx_seq_one_letter_code
_entity_poly.pdbx_strand_id
1 'polypeptide(L)'
;MGYLPPEKTEDATKQDKLDPFKSDIYAIGVMFWCLVSGEDPEQGADLLERLAATDVNLSQSQRLTLKRLLEPNPEKRPCACQVVKMLSGH
;
A
#
# COMPACT_ATOMS: atom_id res chain seq x y z
N MET A 1 -14.54 0.51 -3.19
CA MET A 1 -13.80 -0.03 -2.03
C MET A 1 -12.36 0.46 -2.15
N GLY A 2 -11.82 1.14 -1.13
CA GLY A 2 -10.53 1.86 -1.19
C GLY A 2 -9.25 1.01 -1.24
N TYR A 3 -9.34 -0.27 -1.58
CA TYR A 3 -8.19 -1.20 -1.65
C TYR A 3 -7.56 -1.28 -3.05
N LEU A 4 -8.22 -0.74 -4.06
CA LEU A 4 -7.73 -0.81 -5.43
C LEU A 4 -6.54 0.14 -5.61
N PRO A 5 -5.45 -0.33 -6.24
CA PRO A 5 -4.33 0.52 -6.57
C PRO A 5 -4.70 1.49 -7.71
N PRO A 6 -3.98 2.61 -7.85
CA PRO A 6 -4.31 3.65 -8.83
C PRO A 6 -4.35 3.13 -10.27
N GLU A 7 -3.46 2.21 -10.65
CA GLU A 7 -3.42 1.63 -12.01
C GLU A 7 -4.62 0.75 -12.36
N LYS A 8 -5.44 0.34 -11.37
CA LYS A 8 -6.71 -0.37 -11.60
C LYS A 8 -7.91 0.58 -11.69
N THR A 9 -7.74 1.82 -11.28
CA THR A 9 -8.76 2.87 -11.40
C THR A 9 -8.66 3.64 -12.72
N GLU A 10 -7.50 3.57 -13.37
CA GLU A 10 -7.21 4.23 -14.64
C GLU A 10 -7.29 3.22 -15.81
N ASP A 11 -8.26 3.43 -16.71
CA ASP A 11 -8.44 2.72 -18.00
C ASP A 11 -8.59 1.18 -17.96
N ALA A 12 -9.83 0.72 -18.16
CA ALA A 12 -10.17 -0.70 -18.37
C ALA A 12 -9.42 -1.36 -19.55
N THR A 13 -8.90 -0.57 -20.49
CA THR A 13 -8.21 -1.02 -21.70
C THR A 13 -6.78 -1.54 -21.45
N LYS A 14 -6.23 -1.33 -20.24
CA LYS A 14 -4.89 -1.78 -19.85
C LYS A 14 -4.91 -3.00 -18.91
N GLN A 15 -6.08 -3.56 -18.62
CA GLN A 15 -6.23 -4.63 -17.62
C GLN A 15 -5.34 -5.86 -17.89
N ASP A 16 -5.11 -6.23 -19.16
CA ASP A 16 -4.25 -7.36 -19.53
C ASP A 16 -2.75 -7.14 -19.25
N LYS A 17 -2.34 -5.91 -18.90
CA LYS A 17 -0.95 -5.55 -18.58
C LYS A 17 -0.69 -5.31 -17.09
N LEU A 18 -1.71 -5.47 -16.24
CA LEU A 18 -1.57 -5.23 -14.82
C LEU A 18 -1.00 -6.48 -14.13
N ASP A 19 0.08 -6.31 -13.38
CA ASP A 19 0.62 -7.37 -12.53
C ASP A 19 -0.31 -7.56 -11.30
N PRO A 20 -1.01 -8.71 -11.19
CA PRO A 20 -1.91 -8.96 -10.07
C PRO A 20 -1.16 -9.00 -8.73
N PHE A 21 0.08 -9.50 -8.71
CA PHE A 21 0.87 -9.56 -7.47
C PHE A 21 1.23 -8.16 -6.98
N LYS A 22 1.52 -7.20 -7.87
CA LYS A 22 1.74 -5.81 -7.46
C LYS A 22 0.48 -5.15 -6.93
N SER A 23 -0.69 -5.56 -7.41
CA SER A 23 -1.97 -5.10 -6.85
C SER A 23 -2.20 -5.63 -5.44
N ASP A 24 -1.91 -6.91 -5.20
CA ASP A 24 -2.05 -7.52 -3.88
C ASP A 24 -1.12 -6.86 -2.86
N ILE A 25 0.10 -6.50 -3.28
CA ILE A 25 1.05 -5.76 -2.42
C ILE A 25 0.50 -4.39 -2.02
N TYR A 26 -0.17 -3.68 -2.94
CA TYR A 26 -0.84 -2.43 -2.60
C TYR A 26 -2.00 -2.65 -1.63
N ALA A 27 -2.85 -3.66 -1.89
CA ALA A 27 -3.96 -4.00 -1.01
C ALA A 27 -3.49 -4.37 0.41
N ILE A 28 -2.35 -5.06 0.54
CA ILE A 28 -1.68 -5.30 1.83
C ILE A 28 -1.25 -3.98 2.49
N GLY A 29 -0.73 -3.03 1.72
CA GLY A 29 -0.43 -1.67 2.20
C GLY A 29 -1.67 -0.97 2.76
N VAL A 30 -2.80 -1.02 2.03
CA VAL A 30 -4.06 -0.43 2.50
C VAL A 30 -4.54 -1.13 3.78
N MET A 31 -4.53 -2.46 3.83
CA MET A 31 -4.88 -3.21 5.05
C MET A 31 -3.98 -2.85 6.23
N PHE A 32 -2.66 -2.73 6.00
CA PHE A 32 -1.73 -2.34 7.05
C PHE A 32 -2.04 -0.92 7.54
N TRP A 33 -2.34 0.02 6.64
CA TRP A 33 -2.79 1.35 7.03
C TRP A 33 -4.05 1.29 7.91
N CYS A 34 -5.08 0.54 7.51
CA CYS A 34 -6.31 0.38 8.31
C CYS A 34 -6.04 -0.22 9.69
N LEU A 35 -5.17 -1.22 9.79
CA LEU A 35 -4.83 -1.85 11.06
C LEU A 35 -4.15 -0.90 12.04
N VAL A 36 -3.39 0.07 11.54
CA VAL A 36 -2.64 1.00 12.40
C VAL A 36 -3.39 2.30 12.67
N SER A 37 -4.22 2.77 11.74
CA SER A 37 -5.07 3.95 11.93
C SER A 37 -6.37 3.62 12.65
N GLY A 38 -6.87 2.38 12.54
CA GLY A 38 -8.22 2.01 12.97
C GLY A 38 -9.33 2.56 12.06
N GLU A 39 -8.98 3.04 10.86
CA GLU A 39 -9.89 3.69 9.92
C GLU A 39 -10.12 2.85 8.66
N ASP A 40 -11.30 2.98 8.07
CA ASP A 40 -11.62 2.36 6.78
C ASP A 40 -10.99 3.16 5.62
N PRO A 41 -10.56 2.46 4.54
CA PRO A 41 -9.92 3.12 3.43
C PRO A 41 -10.96 3.70 2.47
N GLU A 42 -10.80 4.97 2.16
CA GLU A 42 -11.60 5.66 1.15
C GLU A 42 -10.94 5.56 -0.23
N GLN A 43 -11.76 5.44 -1.27
CA GLN A 43 -11.24 5.28 -2.62
C GLN A 43 -10.64 6.60 -3.13
N GLY A 44 -9.39 6.53 -3.62
CA GLY A 44 -8.66 7.70 -4.10
C GLY A 44 -8.04 8.57 -2.99
N ALA A 45 -8.14 8.16 -1.72
CA ALA A 45 -7.49 8.89 -0.63
C ALA A 45 -5.97 8.72 -0.66
N ASP A 46 -5.24 9.79 -0.35
CA ASP A 46 -3.82 9.71 -0.04
C ASP A 46 -3.63 9.20 1.40
N LEU A 47 -3.49 7.88 1.52
CA LEU A 47 -3.31 7.22 2.81
C LEU A 47 -1.99 7.60 3.49
N LEU A 48 -0.96 7.99 2.73
CA LEU A 48 0.33 8.40 3.31
C LEU A 48 0.25 9.80 3.91
N GLU A 49 -0.48 10.71 3.28
CA GLU A 49 -0.80 12.02 3.84
C GLU A 49 -1.65 11.87 5.12
N ARG A 50 -2.71 11.06 5.07
CA ARG A 50 -3.54 10.79 6.25
C ARG A 50 -2.75 10.22 7.42
N LEU A 51 -1.84 9.27 7.15
CA LEU A 51 -0.97 8.70 8.17
C LEU A 51 -0.06 9.75 8.84
N ALA A 52 0.36 10.78 8.10
CA ALA A 52 1.17 11.87 8.66
C ALA A 52 0.35 12.77 9.59
N ALA A 53 -0.96 12.87 9.36
CA ALA A 53 -1.90 13.62 10.19
C ALA A 53 -2.42 12.83 11.40
N THR A 54 -2.29 11.50 11.41
CA THR A 54 -2.75 10.63 12.50
C THR A 54 -1.67 10.49 13.58
N ASP A 55 -2.07 10.50 14.86
CA ASP A 55 -1.17 10.23 15.99
C ASP A 55 -0.93 8.72 16.19
N VAL A 56 -0.46 8.06 15.13
CA VAL A 56 -0.18 6.62 15.15
C VAL A 56 1.30 6.41 15.45
N ASN A 57 1.57 5.65 16.50
CA ASN A 57 2.93 5.30 16.91
C ASN A 57 3.51 4.14 16.07
N LEU A 58 4.02 4.47 14.88
CA LEU A 58 4.78 3.54 14.04
C LEU A 58 6.28 3.73 14.19
N SER A 59 7.00 2.61 14.29
CA SER A 59 8.45 2.60 14.13
C SER A 59 8.87 3.06 12.72
N GLN A 60 10.11 3.52 12.57
CA GLN A 60 10.63 3.96 11.27
C GLN A 60 10.54 2.85 10.21
N SER A 61 10.79 1.60 10.57
CA SER A 61 10.71 0.45 9.65
C SER A 61 9.27 0.22 9.16
N GLN A 62 8.29 0.30 10.06
CA GLN A 62 6.87 0.16 9.70
C GLN A 62 6.42 1.28 8.76
N ARG A 63 6.81 2.54 9.03
CA ARG A 63 6.51 3.67 8.13
C ARG A 63 7.13 3.49 6.74
N LEU A 64 8.39 3.06 6.67
CA LEU A 64 9.07 2.83 5.40
C LEU A 64 8.43 1.66 4.63
N THR A 65 8.05 0.60 5.35
CA THR A 65 7.35 -0.55 4.76
C THR A 65 6.03 -0.11 4.14
N LEU A 66 5.21 0.61 4.90
CA LEU A 66 3.92 1.09 4.43
C LEU A 66 4.06 1.99 3.18
N LYS A 67 5.03 2.92 3.19
CA LYS A 67 5.35 3.76 2.02
C LYS A 67 5.68 2.96 0.77
N ARG A 68 6.44 1.86 0.92
CA ARG A 68 6.82 0.99 -0.21
C ARG A 68 5.66 0.14 -0.73
N LEU A 69 4.76 -0.30 0.15
CA LEU A 69 3.57 -1.06 -0.24
C LEU A 69 2.59 -0.17 -1.03
N LEU A 70 2.41 1.07 -0.57
CA LEU A 70 1.49 2.06 -1.15
C LEU A 70 2.10 2.89 -2.30
N GLU A 71 3.27 2.49 -2.83
CA GLU A 71 3.93 3.19 -3.91
C GLU A 71 3.03 3.21 -5.17
N PRO A 72 2.72 4.39 -5.75
CA PRO A 72 1.81 4.47 -6.89
C PRO A 72 2.30 3.69 -8.11
N ASN A 73 3.62 3.64 -8.35
CA ASN A 73 4.17 2.85 -9.44
C ASN A 73 4.32 1.35 -9.04
N PRO A 74 3.58 0.42 -9.67
CA PRO A 74 3.61 -1.00 -9.31
C PRO A 74 5.01 -1.63 -9.43
N GLU A 75 5.86 -1.17 -10.35
CA GLU A 75 7.21 -1.71 -10.54
C GLU A 75 8.13 -1.45 -9.35
N LYS A 76 7.89 -0.35 -8.65
CA LYS A 76 8.67 0.03 -7.47
C LYS A 76 8.20 -0.65 -6.18
N ARG A 77 7.01 -1.27 -6.19
CA ARG A 77 6.51 -2.05 -5.04
C ARG A 77 7.34 -3.32 -4.85
N PRO A 78 7.63 -3.73 -3.59
CA PRO A 78 8.35 -4.97 -3.31
C PRO A 78 7.54 -6.22 -3.68
N CYS A 79 8.21 -7.37 -3.84
CA CYS A 79 7.52 -8.67 -3.80
C CYS A 79 7.09 -9.01 -2.37
N ALA A 80 6.11 -9.91 -2.20
CA ALA A 80 5.69 -10.40 -0.88
C ALA A 80 6.87 -10.93 -0.05
N CYS A 81 7.80 -11.63 -0.71
CA CYS A 81 9.04 -12.11 -0.11
C CYS A 81 9.90 -10.99 0.52
N GLN A 82 9.97 -9.83 -0.12
CA GLN A 82 10.72 -8.67 0.37
C GLN A 82 9.98 -7.99 1.52
N VAL A 83 8.64 -7.94 1.47
CA VAL A 83 7.82 -7.38 2.55
C VAL A 83 8.09 -8.11 3.87
N VAL A 84 8.14 -9.44 3.85
CA VAL A 84 8.45 -10.24 5.05
C VAL A 84 9.81 -9.85 5.65
N LYS A 85 10.85 -9.69 4.81
CA LYS A 85 12.18 -9.26 5.27
C LYS A 85 12.15 -7.87 5.91
N MET A 86 11.45 -6.94 5.27
CA MET A 86 11.28 -5.58 5.76
C MET A 86 10.57 -5.51 7.12
N LEU A 87 9.55 -6.35 7.33
CA LEU A 87 8.82 -6.44 8.59
C LEU A 87 9.64 -7.12 9.70
N SER A 88 10.45 -8.11 9.35
CA SER A 88 11.31 -8.83 10.30
C SER A 88 12.56 -8.04 10.72
N GLY A 89 12.86 -6.91 10.06
CA GLY A 89 14.07 -6.12 10.34
C GLY A 89 15.37 -6.84 10.03
N HIS A 90 15.35 -7.80 9.10
CA HIS A 90 16.50 -8.59 8.65
C HIS A 90 16.81 -8.31 7.18
#